data_AF-A0A9D8LAZ8-F1
#
_entry.id   AF-A0A9D8LAZ8-F1
#
_cell.length_a   1.000
_cell.length_b   1.000
_cell.length_c   1.000
_cell.angle_alpha   90.00
_cell.angle_beta   90.00
_cell.angle_gamma   90.00
#
_symmetry.space_group_name_H-M   'P 1'
#
loop_
_entity.id
_entity.type
_entity.pdbx_description
1 polymer ?
#
loop_
_entity_poly.entity_id
_entity_poly.type
_entity_poly.pdbx_seq_one_letter_code
_entity_poly.pdbx_strand_id
1 'polypeptide(L)'
;MPKSRTLFGRPGETEIIAVDRALAEFRAGRPVLLRDGENLALALSAELADADIAGRLDTLAEGNARLVLSAARLRRLGAKGRSETGVLAMPMIDIARVEALTLKIDARVDAPVGPANALDAAALELAGLALVLPAIILVPVTATQIAGEPLVEVAITAINGYRAAQVATLAIVGRAPVPLEGAPDTEFV
;
A
#
# COMPACT_ATOMS: atom_id res chain seq x y z
N MET A 1 -0.16 -27.76 23.37
CA MET A 1 -0.50 -26.81 22.28
C MET A 1 -0.38 -27.57 20.97
N PRO A 2 -1.44 -27.68 20.14
CA PRO A 2 -1.32 -28.40 18.88
C PRO A 2 -0.42 -27.61 17.93
N LYS A 3 0.64 -28.26 17.42
CA LYS A 3 1.52 -27.69 16.39
C LYS A 3 0.68 -27.39 15.15
N SER A 4 0.62 -26.13 14.74
CA SER A 4 0.00 -25.73 13.48
C SER A 4 0.60 -26.56 12.35
N ARG A 5 -0.23 -27.33 11.65
CA ARG A 5 0.15 -28.04 10.43
C ARG A 5 0.22 -27.00 9.32
N THR A 6 1.36 -26.38 9.13
CA THR A 6 1.53 -25.44 8.03
C THR A 6 1.76 -26.21 6.74
N LEU A 7 0.68 -26.43 5.99
CA LEU A 7 0.73 -26.93 4.61
C LEU A 7 1.56 -26.00 3.68
N PHE A 8 1.78 -24.76 4.10
CA PHE A 8 2.39 -23.68 3.31
C PHE A 8 3.66 -23.08 3.97
N GLY A 9 4.33 -23.82 4.85
CA GLY A 9 5.67 -23.43 5.34
C GLY A 9 5.72 -22.66 6.66
N ARG A 10 6.73 -21.82 6.90
CA ARG A 10 6.90 -21.11 8.19
C ARG A 10 5.84 -20.00 8.35
N PRO A 11 5.46 -19.60 9.58
CA PRO A 11 4.45 -18.55 9.79
C PRO A 11 4.70 -17.26 8.97
N GLY A 12 5.95 -16.80 8.86
CA GLY A 12 6.31 -15.63 8.06
C GLY A 12 6.18 -15.83 6.54
N GLU A 13 6.24 -17.06 6.03
CA GLU A 13 6.03 -17.33 4.60
C GLU A 13 4.56 -17.14 4.21
N THR A 14 3.62 -17.39 5.13
CA THR A 14 2.19 -17.13 4.89
C THR A 14 1.90 -15.63 4.82
N GLU A 15 2.58 -14.81 5.62
CA GLU A 15 2.47 -13.34 5.58
C GLU A 15 3.06 -12.77 4.27
N ILE A 16 4.22 -13.29 3.81
CA ILE A 16 4.80 -12.93 2.51
C ILE A 16 3.80 -13.23 1.39
N ILE A 17 3.19 -14.42 1.37
CA ILE A 17 2.19 -14.79 0.35
C ILE A 17 0.96 -13.87 0.40
N ALA A 18 0.51 -13.47 1.59
CA ALA A 18 -0.62 -12.54 1.73
C ALA A 18 -0.28 -11.17 1.14
N VAL A 19 0.92 -10.65 1.41
CA VAL A 19 1.40 -9.40 0.81
C VAL A 19 1.55 -9.56 -0.71
N ASP A 20 2.15 -10.64 -1.21
CA ASP A 20 2.30 -10.88 -2.65
C ASP A 20 0.95 -10.88 -3.39
N ARG A 21 -0.07 -11.49 -2.80
CA ARG A 21 -1.44 -11.45 -3.33
C ARG A 21 -2.01 -10.04 -3.31
N ALA A 22 -1.83 -9.30 -2.21
CA ALA A 22 -2.25 -7.91 -2.13
C ALA A 22 -1.58 -7.04 -3.21
N LEU A 23 -0.28 -7.25 -3.45
CA LEU A 23 0.45 -6.55 -4.53
C LEU A 23 -0.12 -6.88 -5.91
N ALA A 24 -0.51 -8.13 -6.16
CA ALA A 24 -1.14 -8.53 -7.42
C ALA A 24 -2.51 -7.86 -7.62
N GLU A 25 -3.36 -7.84 -6.59
CA GLU A 25 -4.66 -7.14 -6.64
C GLU A 25 -4.49 -5.64 -6.88
N PHE A 26 -3.54 -5.01 -6.18
CA PHE A 26 -3.25 -3.57 -6.33
C PHE A 26 -2.82 -3.22 -7.76
N ARG A 27 -1.95 -4.03 -8.37
CA ARG A 27 -1.53 -3.86 -9.77
C ARG A 27 -2.66 -4.12 -10.77
N ALA A 28 -3.67 -4.89 -10.38
CA ALA A 28 -4.86 -5.16 -11.16
C ALA A 28 -5.98 -4.11 -10.98
N GLY A 29 -5.74 -3.05 -10.19
CA GLY A 29 -6.75 -2.02 -9.91
C GLY A 29 -7.87 -2.49 -8.99
N ARG A 30 -7.63 -3.53 -8.19
CA ARG A 30 -8.64 -4.09 -7.28
C ARG A 30 -8.37 -3.67 -5.83
N PRO A 31 -9.42 -3.37 -5.03
CA PRO A 31 -9.23 -2.98 -3.65
C PRO A 31 -8.63 -4.11 -2.79
N VAL A 32 -7.74 -3.73 -1.88
CA VAL A 32 -7.17 -4.62 -0.87
C VAL A 32 -7.68 -4.20 0.51
N LEU A 33 -8.07 -5.17 1.33
CA LEU A 33 -8.47 -4.94 2.71
C LEU A 33 -7.23 -4.87 3.62
N LEU A 34 -7.01 -3.71 4.21
CA LEU A 34 -5.97 -3.47 5.19
C LEU A 34 -6.54 -3.65 6.61
N ARG A 35 -5.80 -4.36 7.45
CA ARG A 35 -6.15 -4.56 8.87
C ARG A 35 -5.09 -4.01 9.81
N ASP A 36 -5.55 -3.23 10.79
CA ASP A 36 -4.79 -2.75 11.94
C ASP A 36 -5.58 -3.02 13.23
N GLY A 37 -5.41 -4.21 13.81
CA GLY A 37 -6.27 -4.71 14.88
C GLY A 37 -7.72 -4.82 14.42
N GLU A 38 -8.62 -4.11 15.10
CA GLU A 38 -10.05 -4.03 14.75
C GLU A 38 -10.34 -2.98 13.64
N ASN A 39 -9.36 -2.13 13.30
CA ASN A 39 -9.55 -1.12 12.26
C ASN A 39 -9.35 -1.75 10.88
N LEU A 40 -10.33 -1.55 10.01
CA LEU A 40 -10.33 -2.07 8.64
C LEU A 40 -10.47 -0.92 7.64
N ALA A 41 -9.77 -1.03 6.52
CA ALA A 41 -9.95 -0.11 5.40
C ALA A 41 -9.71 -0.80 4.06
N LEU A 42 -10.51 -0.46 3.06
CA LEU A 42 -10.22 -0.77 1.68
C LEU A 42 -9.25 0.27 1.12
N ALA A 43 -8.15 -0.21 0.53
CA ALA A 43 -7.19 0.61 -0.18
C ALA A 43 -7.29 0.31 -1.68
N LEU A 44 -7.29 1.36 -2.50
CA LEU A 44 -7.27 1.27 -3.97
C LEU A 44 -6.24 2.24 -4.54
N SER A 45 -5.41 1.78 -5.48
CA SER A 45 -4.50 2.65 -6.23
C SER A 45 -5.28 3.73 -6.97
N ALA A 46 -5.00 5.00 -6.68
CA ALA A 46 -5.74 6.12 -7.25
C ALA A 46 -5.56 6.25 -8.78
N GLU A 47 -4.43 5.80 -9.33
CA GLU A 47 -4.18 5.86 -10.77
C GLU A 47 -4.96 4.80 -11.58
N LEU A 48 -5.42 3.74 -10.90
CA LEU A 48 -6.16 2.63 -11.50
C LEU A 48 -7.65 2.68 -11.17
N ALA A 49 -8.11 3.72 -10.47
CA ALA A 49 -9.50 3.88 -10.10
C ALA A 49 -10.32 4.30 -11.33
N ASP A 50 -11.38 3.54 -11.61
CA ASP A 50 -12.42 3.89 -12.58
C ASP A 50 -13.72 4.29 -11.88
N ALA A 51 -14.70 4.74 -12.67
CA ALA A 51 -15.98 5.22 -12.15
C ALA A 51 -16.83 4.12 -11.49
N ASP A 52 -16.73 2.86 -11.95
CA ASP A 52 -17.53 1.75 -11.40
C ASP A 52 -17.01 1.36 -10.02
N ILE A 53 -15.70 1.14 -9.88
CA ILE A 53 -15.12 0.79 -8.58
C ILE A 53 -15.21 1.97 -7.60
N ALA A 54 -15.03 3.21 -8.07
CA ALA A 54 -15.18 4.39 -7.24
C ALA A 54 -16.62 4.54 -6.71
N GLY A 55 -17.64 4.33 -7.54
CA GLY A 55 -19.04 4.39 -7.09
C GLY A 55 -19.39 3.34 -6.04
N ARG A 56 -18.87 2.11 -6.19
CA ARG A 56 -19.04 1.05 -5.19
C ARG A 56 -18.35 1.39 -3.87
N LEU A 57 -17.12 1.90 -3.94
CA LEU A 57 -16.38 2.35 -2.77
C LEU A 57 -17.03 3.56 -2.09
N ASP A 58 -17.61 4.48 -2.86
CA ASP A 58 -18.30 5.67 -2.34
C ASP A 58 -19.53 5.28 -1.51
N THR A 59 -20.27 4.26 -1.97
CA THR A 59 -21.40 3.68 -1.24
C THR A 59 -20.98 3.10 0.11
N LEU A 60 -19.82 2.44 0.17
CA LEU A 60 -19.27 1.89 1.42
C LEU A 60 -18.67 2.96 2.33
N ALA A 61 -18.16 4.04 1.76
CA ALA A 61 -17.45 5.07 2.50
C ALA A 61 -18.35 5.90 3.42
N GLU A 62 -19.63 6.07 3.06
CA GLU A 62 -20.58 6.90 3.80
C GLU A 62 -20.00 8.30 4.10
N GLY A 63 -19.26 8.87 3.15
CA GLY A 63 -18.59 10.17 3.26
C GLY A 63 -17.24 10.19 4.00
N ASN A 64 -16.72 9.04 4.42
CA ASN A 64 -15.46 8.91 5.18
C ASN A 64 -14.26 8.47 4.34
N ALA A 65 -14.38 8.49 3.01
CA ALA A 65 -13.25 8.21 2.13
C ALA A 65 -12.19 9.31 2.25
N ARG A 66 -10.94 8.96 1.96
CA ARG A 66 -9.83 9.90 1.90
C ARG A 66 -8.86 9.55 0.78
N LEU A 67 -8.28 10.59 0.20
CA LEU A 67 -7.17 10.48 -0.73
C LEU A 67 -5.86 10.65 0.06
N VAL A 68 -5.09 9.58 0.16
CA VAL A 68 -3.78 9.54 0.80
C VAL A 68 -2.71 9.87 -0.23
N LEU A 69 -1.87 10.87 0.06
CA LEU A 69 -0.81 11.33 -0.84
C LEU A 69 0.53 11.36 -0.13
N SER A 70 1.59 10.95 -0.86
CA SER A 70 2.96 11.11 -0.39
C SER A 70 3.33 12.58 -0.12
N ALA A 71 4.26 12.81 0.82
CA ALA A 71 4.79 14.14 1.11
C ALA A 71 5.35 14.85 -0.13
N ALA A 72 5.98 14.10 -1.04
CA ALA A 72 6.51 14.63 -2.30
C ALA A 72 5.40 15.18 -3.21
N ARG A 73 4.28 14.44 -3.34
CA ARG A 73 3.15 14.90 -4.15
C ARG A 73 2.46 16.11 -3.52
N LEU A 74 2.25 16.11 -2.21
CA LEU A 74 1.67 17.25 -1.49
C LEU A 74 2.49 18.53 -1.64
N ARG A 75 3.83 18.44 -1.57
CA ARG A 75 4.71 19.57 -1.84
C ARG A 75 4.55 20.11 -3.27
N ARG A 76 4.40 19.24 -4.27
CA ARG A 76 4.14 19.64 -5.67
C ARG A 76 2.78 20.35 -5.82
N LEU A 77 1.78 19.93 -5.06
CA LEU A 77 0.45 20.57 -5.02
C LEU A 77 0.44 21.91 -4.25
N GLY A 78 1.56 22.33 -3.66
CA GLY A 78 1.68 23.63 -3.00
C GLY A 78 1.61 23.58 -1.46
N ALA A 79 1.49 22.40 -0.84
CA ALA A 79 1.67 22.23 0.61
C ALA A 79 3.16 22.31 0.99
N LYS A 80 3.73 23.51 0.87
CA LYS A 80 5.15 23.79 1.11
C LYS A 80 5.54 23.41 2.55
N GLY A 81 6.76 22.89 2.72
CA GLY A 81 7.32 22.54 4.03
C GLY A 81 6.84 21.20 4.60
N ARG A 82 5.93 20.48 3.93
CA ARG A 82 5.45 19.19 4.41
C ARG A 82 6.47 18.07 4.15
N SER A 83 6.89 17.41 5.23
CA SER A 83 7.81 16.26 5.21
C SER A 83 7.10 14.91 5.26
N GLU A 84 5.83 14.89 5.68
CA GLU A 84 5.07 13.67 5.96
C GLU A 84 3.91 13.45 4.99
N THR A 85 3.49 12.19 4.91
CA THR A 85 2.24 11.79 4.24
C THR A 85 1.06 12.63 4.75
N GLY A 86 0.10 12.87 3.87
CA GLY A 86 -1.11 13.60 4.23
C GLY A 86 -2.32 13.03 3.54
N VAL A 87 -3.46 13.37 4.12
CA VAL A 87 -4.77 12.92 3.64
C VAL A 87 -5.64 14.11 3.29
N LEU A 88 -6.39 13.97 2.21
CA LEU A 88 -7.45 14.89 1.81
C LEU A 88 -8.78 14.16 1.98
N ALA A 89 -9.71 14.77 2.70
CA ALA A 89 -11.05 14.21 2.85
C ALA A 89 -11.73 14.12 1.48
N MET A 90 -12.41 13.00 1.24
CA MET A 90 -13.22 12.73 0.06
C MET A 90 -14.65 12.40 0.51
N PRO A 91 -15.49 13.41 0.81
CA PRO A 91 -16.90 13.18 1.16
C PRO A 91 -17.69 12.48 0.04
N MET A 92 -17.20 12.61 -1.19
CA MET A 92 -17.59 11.83 -2.35
C MET A 92 -16.31 11.46 -3.11
N ILE A 93 -16.22 10.23 -3.61
CA ILE A 93 -15.10 9.77 -4.45
C ILE A 93 -15.28 10.31 -5.88
N ASP A 94 -14.89 11.55 -6.08
CA ASP A 94 -14.85 12.19 -7.41
C ASP A 94 -13.55 11.82 -8.15
N ILE A 95 -13.66 10.97 -9.18
CA ILE A 95 -12.54 10.54 -10.03
C ILE A 95 -11.83 11.73 -10.69
N ALA A 96 -12.54 12.76 -11.12
CA ALA A 96 -11.91 13.92 -11.75
C ALA A 96 -11.03 14.70 -10.76
N ARG A 97 -11.49 14.81 -9.50
CA ARG A 97 -10.71 15.40 -8.41
C ARG A 97 -9.51 14.51 -8.03
N VAL A 98 -9.71 13.19 -7.96
CA VAL A 98 -8.61 12.23 -7.74
C VAL A 98 -7.55 12.39 -8.82
N GLU A 99 -7.92 12.36 -10.10
CA GLU A 99 -7.01 12.52 -11.24
C GLU A 99 -6.26 13.85 -11.17
N ALA A 100 -6.96 14.95 -10.87
CA ALA A 100 -6.34 16.26 -10.73
C ALA A 100 -5.28 16.28 -9.62
N LEU A 101 -5.63 15.80 -8.44
CA LEU A 101 -4.74 15.81 -7.27
C LEU A 101 -3.60 14.79 -7.38
N THR A 102 -3.75 13.72 -8.14
CA THR A 102 -2.73 12.66 -8.25
C THR A 102 -1.83 12.80 -9.47
N LEU A 103 -2.38 13.12 -10.64
CA LEU A 103 -1.68 13.05 -11.92
C LEU A 103 -1.29 14.43 -12.47
N LYS A 104 -2.15 15.44 -12.35
CA LYS A 104 -1.93 16.74 -13.01
C LYS A 104 -0.81 17.56 -12.37
N ILE A 105 0.06 18.17 -13.16
CA ILE A 105 1.28 18.84 -12.67
C ILE A 105 0.95 20.24 -12.11
N ASP A 106 -0.06 20.88 -12.67
CA ASP A 106 -0.51 22.25 -12.37
C ASP A 106 -1.57 22.31 -11.26
N ALA A 107 -2.06 21.16 -10.80
CA ALA A 107 -3.02 21.08 -9.71
C ALA A 107 -2.47 21.69 -8.40
N ARG A 108 -3.40 22.19 -7.60
CA ARG A 108 -3.14 22.73 -6.26
C ARG A 108 -3.99 22.03 -5.24
N VAL A 109 -3.46 21.98 -4.01
CA VAL A 109 -4.26 21.56 -2.86
C VAL A 109 -5.49 22.46 -2.77
N ASP A 110 -6.66 21.83 -2.76
CA ASP A 110 -7.97 22.48 -2.77
C ASP A 110 -8.70 22.38 -1.41
N ALA A 111 -8.16 21.62 -0.46
CA ALA A 111 -8.71 21.40 0.86
C ALA A 111 -7.61 21.23 1.93
N PRO A 112 -7.93 21.38 3.22
CA PRO A 112 -6.96 21.13 4.30
C PRO A 112 -6.38 19.71 4.24
N VAL A 113 -5.06 19.61 4.39
CA VAL A 113 -4.35 18.32 4.40
C VAL A 113 -4.18 17.83 5.84
N GLY A 114 -4.93 16.80 6.21
CA GLY A 114 -4.86 16.16 7.53
C GLY A 114 -3.63 15.27 7.71
N PRO A 115 -3.31 14.85 8.95
CA PRO A 115 -2.27 13.86 9.21
C PRO A 115 -2.71 12.47 8.72
N ALA A 116 -1.75 11.65 8.33
CA ALA A 116 -1.98 10.25 7.96
C ALA A 116 -1.90 9.34 9.19
N ASN A 117 -2.75 8.31 9.25
CA ASN A 117 -2.69 7.28 10.28
C ASN A 117 -1.88 6.04 9.81
N ALA A 118 -1.84 4.99 10.62
CA ALA A 118 -1.09 3.77 10.31
C ALA A 118 -1.60 3.04 9.06
N LEU A 119 -2.92 2.97 8.86
CA LEU A 119 -3.53 2.39 7.65
C LEU A 119 -3.17 3.21 6.40
N ASP A 120 -3.20 4.54 6.49
CA ASP A 120 -2.82 5.45 5.41
C ASP A 120 -1.34 5.27 4.99
N ALA A 121 -0.45 5.18 5.97
CA ALA A 121 0.97 4.96 5.74
C ALA A 121 1.23 3.57 5.11
N ALA A 122 0.59 2.53 5.64
CA ALA A 122 0.73 1.16 5.11
C ALA A 122 0.17 1.03 3.69
N ALA A 123 -0.91 1.74 3.37
CA ALA A 123 -1.46 1.78 2.01
C ALA A 123 -0.47 2.39 1.01
N LEU A 124 0.27 3.43 1.41
CA LEU A 124 1.34 4.00 0.58
C LEU A 124 2.56 3.07 0.48
N GLU A 125 2.94 2.36 1.54
CA GLU A 125 4.00 1.34 1.44
C GLU A 125 3.57 0.23 0.49
N LEU A 126 2.30 -0.20 0.53
CA LEU A 126 1.76 -1.17 -0.41
C LEU A 126 1.86 -0.67 -1.86
N ALA A 127 1.52 0.60 -2.13
CA ALA A 127 1.75 1.20 -3.44
C ALA A 127 3.23 1.18 -3.86
N GLY A 128 4.13 1.56 -2.93
CA GLY A 128 5.57 1.55 -3.16
C GLY A 128 6.14 0.16 -3.44
N LEU A 129 5.63 -0.88 -2.77
CA LEU A 129 5.96 -2.28 -3.03
C LEU A 129 5.36 -2.78 -4.35
N ALA A 130 4.14 -2.33 -4.68
CA ALA A 130 3.45 -2.70 -5.91
C ALA A 130 4.03 -2.00 -7.15
N LEU A 131 4.86 -0.97 -6.95
CA LEU A 131 5.41 -0.10 -8.02
C LEU A 131 4.30 0.65 -8.77
N VAL A 132 3.22 0.99 -8.07
CA VAL A 132 2.17 1.90 -8.55
C VAL A 132 2.40 3.30 -7.98
N LEU A 133 1.72 4.30 -8.53
CA LEU A 133 1.81 5.68 -8.08
C LEU A 133 1.45 5.79 -6.59
N PRO A 134 2.25 6.51 -5.77
CA PRO A 134 2.03 6.62 -4.33
C PRO A 134 0.89 7.62 -4.01
N ALA A 135 -0.32 7.27 -4.43
CA ALA A 135 -1.59 7.92 -4.12
C ALA A 135 -2.69 6.87 -4.01
N ILE A 136 -3.46 6.92 -2.90
CA ILE A 136 -4.41 5.87 -2.54
C ILE A 136 -5.76 6.47 -2.22
N ILE A 137 -6.82 5.89 -2.77
CA ILE A 137 -8.17 6.06 -2.24
C ILE A 137 -8.31 5.06 -1.09
N LEU A 138 -8.56 5.55 0.11
CA LEU A 138 -8.74 4.73 1.30
C LEU A 138 -10.14 4.94 1.88
N VAL A 139 -10.84 3.83 2.09
CA VAL A 139 -12.21 3.80 2.60
C VAL A 139 -12.24 2.98 3.89
N PRO A 140 -12.42 3.63 5.06
CA PRO A 140 -12.68 2.91 6.31
C PRO A 140 -13.94 2.05 6.17
N VAL A 141 -13.88 0.80 6.63
CA VAL A 141 -15.00 -0.14 6.58
C VAL A 141 -15.13 -0.88 7.90
N THR A 142 -16.31 -1.44 8.13
CA THR A 142 -16.59 -2.37 9.23
C THR A 142 -16.66 -3.80 8.70
N ALA A 143 -16.42 -4.78 9.57
CA ALA A 143 -16.52 -6.19 9.21
C ALA A 143 -17.91 -6.57 8.64
N THR A 144 -18.97 -5.87 9.09
CA THR A 144 -20.33 -6.05 8.58
C THR A 144 -20.52 -5.51 7.17
N GLN A 145 -19.90 -4.38 6.82
CA GLN A 145 -20.02 -3.77 5.49
C GLN A 145 -19.37 -4.62 4.39
N ILE A 146 -18.33 -5.38 4.73
CA ILE A 146 -17.58 -6.22 3.78
C ILE A 146 -17.88 -7.72 3.93
N ALA A 147 -18.90 -8.08 4.72
CA ALA A 147 -19.20 -9.47 5.01
C ALA A 147 -19.58 -10.23 3.72
N GLY A 148 -18.84 -11.29 3.41
CA GLY A 148 -19.08 -12.13 2.21
C GLY A 148 -18.39 -11.66 0.94
N GLU A 149 -17.69 -10.51 0.98
CA GLU A 149 -16.89 -10.05 -0.15
C GLU A 149 -15.57 -10.83 -0.24
N PRO A 150 -15.14 -11.28 -1.44
CA PRO A 150 -13.92 -12.07 -1.63
C PRO A 150 -12.66 -11.19 -1.65
N LEU A 151 -12.48 -10.37 -0.61
CA LEU A 151 -11.37 -9.42 -0.51
C LEU A 151 -10.06 -10.12 -0.14
N VAL A 152 -8.96 -9.70 -0.78
CA VAL A 152 -7.63 -10.02 -0.28
C VAL A 152 -7.35 -9.15 0.92
N GLU A 153 -7.14 -9.80 2.06
CA GLU A 153 -6.82 -9.15 3.32
C GLU A 153 -5.34 -9.26 3.65
N VAL A 154 -4.77 -8.19 4.17
CA VAL A 154 -3.40 -8.16 4.68
C VAL A 154 -3.30 -7.26 5.92
N ALA A 155 -2.57 -7.76 6.94
CA ALA A 155 -2.26 -6.96 8.12
C ALA A 155 -1.17 -5.92 7.80
N ILE A 156 -1.32 -4.70 8.32
CA ILE A 156 -0.35 -3.63 8.05
C ILE A 156 1.06 -3.95 8.57
N THR A 157 1.18 -4.79 9.60
CA THR A 157 2.47 -5.27 10.13
C THR A 157 3.20 -6.14 9.11
N ALA A 158 2.47 -6.96 8.35
CA ALA A 158 3.05 -7.79 7.28
C ALA A 158 3.55 -6.92 6.12
N ILE A 159 2.79 -5.89 5.72
CA ILE A 159 3.22 -4.92 4.69
C ILE A 159 4.51 -4.22 5.11
N ASN A 160 4.53 -3.66 6.32
CA ASN A 160 5.68 -2.91 6.83
C ASN A 160 6.92 -3.80 7.04
N GLY A 161 6.72 -5.07 7.39
CA GLY A 161 7.79 -6.06 7.57
C GLY A 161 8.24 -6.74 6.27
N TYR A 162 7.52 -6.58 5.16
CA TYR A 162 7.66 -7.39 3.95
C TYR A 162 9.08 -7.37 3.38
N ARG A 163 9.72 -6.19 3.26
CA ARG A 163 11.08 -6.09 2.72
C ARG A 163 12.10 -6.83 3.58
N ALA A 164 12.02 -6.68 4.89
CA ALA A 164 12.90 -7.37 5.83
C ALA A 164 12.67 -8.89 5.77
N ALA A 165 11.41 -9.31 5.67
CA ALA A 165 11.05 -10.72 5.53
C ALA A 165 11.58 -11.32 4.21
N GLN A 166 11.45 -10.60 3.09
CA GLN A 166 12.02 -11.00 1.79
C GLN A 166 13.54 -11.14 1.86
N VAL A 167 14.24 -10.15 2.42
CA VAL A 167 15.71 -10.22 2.59
C VAL A 167 16.12 -11.43 3.44
N ALA A 168 15.35 -11.79 4.46
CA ALA A 168 15.62 -12.96 5.30
C ALA A 168 15.45 -14.31 4.57
N THR A 169 14.80 -14.33 3.38
CA THR A 169 14.71 -15.52 2.53
C THR A 169 15.88 -15.68 1.57
N LEU A 170 16.71 -14.64 1.39
CA LEU A 170 17.87 -14.70 0.51
C LEU A 170 18.91 -15.68 1.06
N ALA A 171 19.46 -16.51 0.17
CA ALA A 171 20.53 -17.43 0.47
C ALA A 171 21.61 -17.34 -0.61
N ILE A 172 22.87 -17.51 -0.21
CA ILE A 172 23.98 -17.56 -1.15
C ILE A 172 23.85 -18.85 -1.99
N VAL A 173 23.68 -18.70 -3.29
CA VAL A 173 23.56 -19.82 -4.24
C VAL A 173 24.88 -20.16 -4.93
N GLY A 174 25.87 -19.27 -4.85
CA GLY A 174 27.19 -19.46 -5.41
C GLY A 174 28.20 -18.50 -4.78
N ARG A 175 29.47 -18.91 -4.74
CA ARG A 175 30.58 -18.11 -4.27
C ARG A 175 31.82 -18.50 -5.04
N ALA A 176 32.54 -17.52 -5.61
CA ALA A 176 33.75 -17.78 -6.37
C ALA A 176 34.83 -16.72 -6.07
N PRO A 177 36.11 -17.11 -6.00
CA PRO A 177 37.20 -16.14 -5.90
C PRO A 177 37.31 -15.35 -7.21
N VAL A 178 37.36 -14.02 -7.11
CA VAL A 178 37.52 -13.11 -8.25
C VAL A 178 38.59 -12.08 -7.91
N PRO A 179 39.89 -12.40 -8.05
CA PRO A 179 40.97 -11.50 -7.67
C PRO A 179 40.92 -10.19 -8.46
N LEU A 180 40.95 -9.05 -7.75
CA LEU A 180 41.00 -7.72 -8.34
C LEU A 180 42.37 -7.07 -8.12
N GLU A 181 42.74 -6.12 -8.99
CA GLU A 181 43.95 -5.32 -8.81
C GLU A 181 43.88 -4.53 -7.50
N GLY A 182 44.86 -4.74 -6.61
CA GLY A 182 44.87 -4.14 -5.26
C GLY A 182 43.98 -4.82 -4.24
N ALA A 183 43.23 -5.87 -4.59
CA ALA A 183 42.38 -6.64 -3.68
C ALA A 183 42.30 -8.12 -4.13
N PRO A 184 43.39 -8.91 -3.96
CA PRO A 184 43.48 -10.27 -4.49
C PRO A 184 42.53 -11.28 -3.80
N ASP A 185 42.14 -11.01 -2.55
CA ASP A 185 41.28 -11.88 -1.73
C ASP A 185 39.79 -11.53 -1.83
N THR A 186 39.33 -11.16 -3.04
CA THR A 186 37.93 -10.78 -3.29
C THR A 186 37.11 -11.95 -3.81
N GLU A 187 35.82 -11.98 -3.45
CA GLU A 187 34.87 -13.01 -3.84
C GLU A 187 33.66 -12.38 -4.54
N PHE A 188 33.13 -13.06 -5.56
CA PHE A 188 31.79 -12.83 -6.08
C PHE A 188 30.81 -13.70 -5.29
N VAL A 189 29.75 -13.08 -4.74
CA VAL A 189 28.74 -13.70 -3.86
C VAL A 189 27.35 -13.35 -4.34
#